data_AF-A0A3B0X7R2-F1
#
_entry.id   AF-A0A3B0X7R2-F1
#
_cell.length_a   1.000
_cell.length_b   1.000
_cell.length_c   1.000
_cell.angle_alpha   90.00
_cell.angle_beta   90.00
_cell.angle_gamma   90.00
#
_symmetry.space_group_name_H-M   'P 1'
#
loop_
_entity.id
_entity.type
_entity.pdbx_description
1 polymer ?
#
loop_
_entity_poly.entity_id
_entity_poly.type
_entity_poly.pdbx_seq_one_letter_code
_entity_poly.pdbx_strand_id
1 'polypeptide(L)'
;MDRRSFFRSAIDKGGKATVKAIDASVNKQATHWLRPPFAINELEFLLACTRCNDCIDACPHNVIFSLSAKVGARAAGTPALDLLNKGCHLCKDWPCISACTPKALFIPDVPADTKNKTNVISLPVLAKASINTEACLPFSGPECGACIDCCPVDGALTLDMAKPVIDQALCTGCALCREACITEPKAIDIASL
;
A
#
# COMPACT_ATOMS: atom_id res chain seq x y z
N MET A 1 29.85 15.15 -32.05
CA MET A 1 28.46 14.90 -32.51
C MET A 1 27.65 14.41 -31.33
N ASP A 2 26.63 15.20 -31.01
CA ASP A 2 25.88 15.21 -29.76
C ASP A 2 24.81 14.11 -29.76
N ARG A 3 24.84 13.19 -28.80
CA ARG A 3 23.87 12.07 -28.70
C ARG A 3 22.54 12.50 -28.06
N ARG A 4 22.40 13.77 -27.66
CA ARG A 4 21.25 14.31 -26.92
C ARG A 4 20.21 15.05 -27.77
N SER A 5 20.38 15.18 -29.08
CA SER A 5 19.46 15.96 -29.93
C SER A 5 18.36 15.15 -30.63
N PHE A 6 18.39 13.82 -30.60
CA PHE A 6 17.44 13.00 -31.38
C PHE A 6 16.13 12.64 -30.66
N PHE A 7 16.02 12.83 -29.34
CA PHE A 7 14.81 12.50 -28.58
C PHE A 7 13.88 13.69 -28.28
N ARG A 8 14.20 14.91 -28.72
CA ARG A 8 13.43 16.11 -28.33
C ARG A 8 12.33 16.56 -29.31
N SER A 9 12.07 15.86 -30.43
CA SER A 9 11.15 16.38 -31.46
C SER A 9 10.08 15.41 -32.00
N ALA A 10 9.58 14.47 -31.19
CA ALA A 10 8.44 13.63 -31.59
C ALA A 10 7.37 13.46 -30.49
N ILE A 11 7.19 14.46 -29.63
CA ILE A 11 6.02 14.54 -28.74
C ILE A 11 5.03 15.52 -29.38
N ASP A 12 4.47 15.09 -30.52
CA ASP A 12 3.22 15.68 -31.01
C ASP A 12 2.05 15.14 -30.19
N LYS A 13 0.89 15.83 -30.25
CA LYS A 13 -0.32 15.57 -29.46
C LYS A 13 -0.79 14.10 -29.46
N GLY A 14 -0.40 13.29 -30.45
CA GLY A 14 -0.66 11.85 -30.51
C GLY A 14 0.09 11.01 -29.46
N GLY A 15 1.36 11.32 -29.15
CA GLY A 15 2.16 10.51 -28.22
C GLY A 15 1.70 10.62 -26.77
N LYS A 16 1.21 11.80 -26.36
CA LYS A 16 0.70 12.03 -24.99
C LYS A 16 -0.59 11.26 -24.71
N ALA A 17 -1.47 11.13 -25.71
CA ALA A 17 -2.72 10.40 -25.56
C ALA A 17 -2.48 8.89 -25.42
N THR A 18 -1.52 8.32 -26.17
CA THR A 18 -1.17 6.90 -26.09
C THR A 18 -0.51 6.54 -24.76
N VAL A 19 0.42 7.36 -24.25
CA VAL A 19 1.02 7.15 -22.92
C VAL A 19 -0.04 7.19 -21.83
N LYS A 20 -0.93 8.19 -21.85
CA LYS A 20 -2.02 8.33 -20.88
C LYS A 20 -3.00 7.13 -20.88
N ALA A 21 -3.27 6.56 -22.06
CA ALA A 21 -4.13 5.38 -22.19
C ALA A 21 -3.45 4.11 -21.64
N ILE A 22 -2.14 3.97 -21.81
CA ILE A 22 -1.36 2.87 -21.24
C ILE A 22 -1.31 2.99 -19.71
N ASP A 23 -1.06 4.17 -19.17
CA ASP A 23 -1.09 4.44 -17.72
C ASP A 23 -2.44 4.07 -17.11
N ALA A 24 -3.53 4.48 -17.75
CA ALA A 24 -4.88 4.20 -17.26
C ALA A 24 -5.21 2.70 -17.25
N SER A 25 -4.79 1.96 -18.28
CA SER A 25 -5.00 0.51 -18.37
C SER A 25 -4.17 -0.27 -17.35
N VAL A 26 -2.90 0.15 -17.15
CA VAL A 26 -2.00 -0.44 -16.15
C VAL A 26 -2.51 -0.20 -14.74
N ASN A 27 -2.94 1.03 -14.41
CA ASN A 27 -3.54 1.34 -13.11
C ASN A 27 -4.84 0.57 -12.86
N LYS A 28 -5.66 0.34 -13.90
CA LYS A 28 -6.87 -0.48 -13.75
C LYS A 28 -6.55 -1.92 -13.37
N GLN A 29 -5.47 -2.50 -13.88
CA GLN A 29 -5.05 -3.86 -13.55
C GLN A 29 -4.34 -3.94 -12.18
N ALA A 30 -3.73 -2.84 -11.73
CA ALA A 30 -3.16 -2.71 -10.38
C ALA A 30 -4.21 -2.82 -9.27
N THR A 31 -5.50 -2.63 -9.58
CA THR A 31 -6.59 -2.82 -8.61
C THR A 31 -6.68 -4.25 -8.06
N HIS A 32 -5.99 -5.22 -8.65
CA HIS A 32 -6.00 -6.62 -8.19
C HIS A 32 -4.97 -6.96 -7.11
N TRP A 33 -4.01 -6.08 -6.81
CA TRP A 33 -3.00 -6.34 -5.79
C TRP A 33 -2.59 -5.07 -5.05
N LEU A 34 -2.13 -5.26 -3.82
CA LEU A 34 -1.71 -4.17 -2.95
C LEU A 34 -0.19 -4.06 -3.03
N ARG A 35 0.35 -2.89 -3.38
CA ARG A 35 1.79 -2.71 -3.46
C ARG A 35 2.42 -2.53 -2.07
N PRO A 36 3.71 -2.88 -1.89
CA PRO A 36 4.41 -2.57 -0.65
C PRO A 36 4.41 -1.07 -0.33
N PRO A 37 4.66 -0.69 0.93
CA PRO A 37 4.69 0.70 1.36
C PRO A 37 5.61 1.58 0.50
N PHE A 38 5.15 2.79 0.19
CA PHE A 38 5.88 3.79 -0.60
C PHE A 38 6.28 3.32 -2.01
N ALA A 39 5.51 2.43 -2.62
CA ALA A 39 5.65 2.17 -4.05
C ALA A 39 5.38 3.45 -4.84
N ILE A 40 6.24 3.71 -5.82
CA ILE A 40 6.01 4.74 -6.84
C ILE A 40 4.81 4.35 -7.73
N ASN A 41 4.41 5.22 -8.66
CA ASN A 41 3.26 4.92 -9.52
C ASN A 41 3.44 3.59 -10.28
N GLU A 42 2.34 2.89 -10.57
CA GLU A 42 2.41 1.51 -11.04
C GLU A 42 3.27 1.33 -12.29
N LEU A 43 3.18 2.23 -13.28
CA LEU A 43 3.98 2.08 -14.49
C LEU A 43 5.48 2.21 -14.19
N GLU A 44 5.88 3.25 -13.46
CA GLU A 44 7.27 3.43 -13.06
C GLU A 44 7.75 2.29 -12.16
N PHE A 45 6.89 1.81 -11.26
CA PHE A 45 7.18 0.69 -10.39
C PHE A 45 7.49 -0.57 -11.20
N LEU A 46 6.66 -0.91 -12.19
CA LEU A 46 6.86 -2.08 -13.05
C LEU A 46 8.14 -1.99 -13.90
N LEU A 47 8.58 -0.77 -14.24
CA LEU A 47 9.81 -0.50 -14.98
C LEU A 47 11.05 -0.51 -14.07
N ALA A 48 10.94 0.01 -12.85
CA ALA A 48 12.05 0.10 -11.89
C ALA A 48 12.29 -1.21 -11.12
N CYS A 49 11.23 -1.94 -10.78
CA CYS A 49 11.34 -3.17 -10.00
C CYS A 49 12.10 -4.26 -10.77
N THR A 50 13.23 -4.67 -10.20
CA THR A 50 14.10 -5.73 -10.75
C THR A 50 13.64 -7.14 -10.43
N ARG A 51 12.60 -7.31 -9.60
CA ARG A 51 12.08 -8.63 -9.15
C ARG A 51 13.12 -9.47 -8.40
N CYS A 52 14.02 -8.81 -7.65
CA CYS A 52 15.08 -9.45 -6.88
C CYS A 52 14.61 -10.13 -5.59
N ASN A 53 13.40 -9.83 -5.12
CA ASN A 53 12.83 -10.28 -3.83
C ASN A 53 13.46 -9.68 -2.56
N ASP A 54 14.44 -8.77 -2.65
CA ASP A 54 15.09 -8.19 -1.46
C ASP A 54 14.08 -7.56 -0.46
N CYS A 55 13.04 -6.89 -0.95
CA CYS A 55 12.00 -6.31 -0.08
C CYS A 55 11.09 -7.36 0.58
N ILE A 56 10.95 -8.55 -0.03
CA ILE A 56 10.20 -9.68 0.54
C ILE A 56 11.00 -10.25 1.71
N ASP A 57 12.29 -10.54 1.47
CA ASP A 57 13.19 -11.13 2.48
C ASP A 57 13.44 -10.17 3.65
N ALA A 58 13.46 -8.86 3.37
CA ALA A 58 13.62 -7.82 4.39
C ALA A 58 12.35 -7.58 5.25
N CYS A 59 11.20 -8.15 4.91
CA CYS A 59 9.96 -7.95 5.67
C CYS A 59 9.92 -8.90 6.89
N PRO A 60 10.10 -8.40 8.14
CA PRO A 60 10.15 -9.29 9.31
C PRO A 60 8.81 -9.99 9.60
N HIS A 61 7.71 -9.47 9.06
CA HIS A 61 6.36 -10.00 9.28
C HIS A 61 5.88 -10.92 8.15
N ASN A 62 6.69 -11.11 7.09
CA ASN A 62 6.35 -11.96 5.95
C ASN A 62 4.97 -11.63 5.36
N VAL A 63 4.69 -10.34 5.16
CA VAL A 63 3.44 -9.80 4.60
C VAL A 63 3.57 -9.59 3.09
N ILE A 64 4.79 -9.42 2.60
CA ILE A 64 5.07 -9.20 1.17
C ILE A 64 5.30 -10.55 0.50
N PHE A 65 4.72 -10.77 -0.67
CA PHE A 65 4.91 -11.96 -1.49
C PHE A 65 5.16 -11.59 -2.95
N SER A 66 5.72 -12.53 -3.72
CA SER A 66 5.95 -12.35 -5.16
C SER A 66 4.72 -12.77 -5.95
N LEU A 67 4.24 -11.90 -6.85
CA LEU A 67 3.07 -12.19 -7.67
C LEU A 67 3.33 -13.34 -8.65
N SER A 68 2.38 -14.27 -8.72
CA SER A 68 2.43 -15.42 -9.63
C SER A 68 2.39 -15.00 -11.10
N ALA A 69 3.02 -15.78 -12.00
CA ALA A 69 2.92 -15.58 -13.45
C ALA A 69 1.47 -15.53 -13.97
N LYS A 70 0.51 -16.10 -13.25
CA LYS A 70 -0.92 -16.09 -13.59
C LYS A 70 -1.54 -14.69 -13.65
N VAL A 71 -0.97 -13.70 -12.95
CA VAL A 71 -1.52 -12.32 -12.94
C VAL A 71 -1.13 -11.51 -14.18
N GLY A 72 -0.32 -12.09 -15.06
CA GLY A 72 0.13 -11.49 -16.31
C GLY A 72 1.63 -11.17 -16.33
N ALA A 73 2.24 -11.25 -17.50
CA ALA A 73 3.70 -11.17 -17.67
C ALA A 73 4.35 -9.89 -17.14
N ARG A 74 3.62 -8.76 -17.11
CA ARG A 74 4.16 -7.47 -16.63
C ARG A 74 4.35 -7.46 -15.12
N ALA A 75 3.33 -7.89 -14.38
CA ALA A 75 3.31 -7.88 -12.92
C ALA A 75 3.88 -9.16 -12.29
N ALA A 76 4.04 -10.23 -13.07
CA ALA A 76 4.69 -11.47 -12.62
C ALA A 76 6.05 -11.19 -11.95
N GLY A 77 6.28 -11.80 -10.79
CA GLY A 77 7.51 -11.68 -10.02
C GLY A 77 7.66 -10.37 -9.24
N THR A 78 6.74 -9.42 -9.40
CA THR A 78 6.79 -8.16 -8.64
C THR A 78 6.16 -8.34 -7.24
N PRO A 79 6.62 -7.59 -6.23
CA PRO A 79 6.13 -7.76 -4.86
C PRO A 79 4.74 -7.15 -4.65
N ALA A 80 3.95 -7.78 -3.79
CA ALA A 80 2.63 -7.35 -3.34
C ALA A 80 2.41 -7.69 -1.85
N LEU A 81 1.47 -7.02 -1.19
CA LEU A 81 1.07 -7.28 0.20
C LEU A 81 -0.09 -8.25 0.28
N ASP A 82 -0.01 -9.20 1.20
CA ASP A 82 -1.09 -10.14 1.54
C ASP A 82 -1.88 -9.66 2.76
N LEU A 83 -2.60 -8.55 2.59
CA LEU A 83 -3.39 -7.92 3.66
C LEU A 83 -4.66 -8.69 4.05
N LEU A 84 -4.99 -9.76 3.31
CA LEU A 84 -6.07 -10.68 3.67
C LEU A 84 -5.62 -11.73 4.68
N ASN A 85 -4.32 -11.93 4.87
CA ASN A 85 -3.81 -12.89 5.85
C ASN A 85 -3.01 -12.21 6.96
N LYS A 86 -2.22 -11.17 6.66
CA LYS A 86 -1.37 -10.46 7.63
C LYS A 86 -1.34 -8.96 7.41
N GLY A 87 -1.27 -8.19 8.49
CA GLY A 87 -1.18 -6.74 8.47
C GLY A 87 0.24 -6.24 8.24
N CYS A 88 0.39 -5.10 7.56
CA CYS A 88 1.64 -4.38 7.50
C CYS A 88 1.88 -3.64 8.83
N HIS A 89 3.01 -3.90 9.48
CA HIS A 89 3.35 -3.32 10.79
C HIS A 89 3.86 -1.88 10.76
N LEU A 90 3.89 -1.23 9.58
CA LEU A 90 4.42 0.14 9.40
C LEU A 90 5.77 0.34 10.11
N CYS A 91 6.70 -0.59 9.86
CA CYS A 91 7.95 -0.70 10.59
C CYS A 91 8.72 0.63 10.63
N LYS A 92 9.21 1.02 11.81
CA LYS A 92 9.93 2.28 12.06
C LYS A 92 11.06 2.57 11.07
N ASP A 93 11.84 1.55 10.74
CA ASP A 93 13.04 1.66 9.89
C ASP A 93 12.80 1.23 8.43
N TRP A 94 11.55 0.90 8.08
CA TRP A 94 11.13 0.51 6.72
C TRP A 94 12.11 -0.42 5.98
N PRO A 95 12.42 -1.61 6.52
CA PRO A 95 13.46 -2.49 5.95
C PRO A 95 13.16 -2.91 4.50
N CYS A 96 11.88 -3.05 4.13
CA CYS A 96 11.47 -3.34 2.75
C CYS A 96 11.87 -2.23 1.75
N ILE A 97 11.90 -0.97 2.20
CA ILE A 97 12.30 0.18 1.39
C ILE A 97 13.82 0.29 1.37
N SER A 98 14.45 0.15 2.53
CA SER A 98 15.92 0.18 2.66
C SER A 98 16.60 -0.90 1.81
N ALA A 99 15.96 -2.06 1.65
CA ALA A 99 16.42 -3.14 0.78
C ALA A 99 16.20 -2.86 -0.72
N CYS A 100 15.34 -1.90 -1.09
CA CYS A 100 15.00 -1.61 -2.48
C CYS A 100 16.06 -0.74 -3.17
N THR A 101 17.17 -1.36 -3.57
CA THR A 101 18.23 -0.70 -4.36
C THR A 101 17.74 0.04 -5.62
N PRO A 102 16.81 -0.50 -6.45
CA PRO A 102 16.34 0.23 -7.64
C PRO A 102 15.41 1.40 -7.32
N LYS A 103 15.05 1.62 -6.05
CA LYS A 103 14.15 2.70 -5.60
C LYS A 103 12.75 2.65 -6.23
N ALA A 104 12.26 1.44 -6.51
CA ALA A 104 10.84 1.22 -6.83
C ALA A 104 9.94 1.47 -5.60
N LEU A 105 10.50 1.26 -4.40
CA LEU A 105 9.95 1.72 -3.13
C LEU A 105 10.81 2.89 -2.66
N PHE A 106 10.20 4.04 -2.38
CA PHE A 106 10.96 5.25 -2.06
C PHE A 106 10.15 6.21 -1.17
N ILE A 107 10.72 6.57 -0.02
CA ILE A 107 10.18 7.63 0.83
C ILE A 107 10.65 8.97 0.24
N PRO A 108 9.75 9.85 -0.22
CA PRO A 108 10.16 11.17 -0.70
C PRO A 108 10.76 12.00 0.44
N ASP A 109 11.85 12.70 0.14
CA ASP A 109 12.47 13.66 1.07
C ASP A 109 11.46 14.78 1.33
N VAL A 110 10.88 14.82 2.53
CA VAL A 110 10.07 15.96 2.96
C VAL A 110 11.04 17.07 3.35
N PRO A 111 11.00 18.26 2.71
CA PRO A 111 11.84 19.36 3.14
C PRO A 111 11.51 19.68 4.59
N ALA A 112 12.52 19.64 5.46
CA ALA A 112 12.37 19.96 6.87
C ALA A 112 11.87 21.39 7.00
N ASP A 113 10.58 21.58 7.28
CA ASP A 113 10.06 22.91 7.52
C ASP A 113 10.65 23.42 8.84
N THR A 114 11.48 24.46 8.75
CA THR A 114 12.41 24.97 9.78
C THR A 114 11.74 25.42 11.10
N LYS A 115 10.43 25.24 11.25
CA LYS A 115 9.65 25.65 12.41
C LYS A 115 9.15 24.50 13.29
N ASN A 116 9.19 23.24 12.82
CA ASN A 116 8.78 22.10 13.63
C ASN A 116 9.77 20.95 13.50
N LYS A 117 10.59 20.74 14.55
CA LYS A 117 11.62 19.69 14.65
C LYS A 117 11.03 18.28 14.83
N THR A 118 10.03 17.92 14.05
CA THR A 118 9.53 16.56 13.95
C THR A 118 9.53 16.21 12.48
N ASN A 119 10.52 15.43 12.07
CA ASN A 119 10.62 14.86 10.73
C ASN A 119 9.53 13.79 10.60
N VAL A 120 8.27 14.23 10.47
CA VAL A 120 7.11 13.33 10.39
C VAL A 120 7.00 12.84 8.96
N ILE A 121 7.40 11.59 8.72
CA ILE A 121 7.13 10.92 7.46
C ILE A 121 5.62 10.69 7.40
N SER A 122 4.94 11.24 6.39
CA SER A 122 3.53 10.93 6.13
C SER A 122 3.39 9.44 5.81
N LEU A 123 2.57 8.73 6.57
CA LEU A 123 2.33 7.30 6.35
C LEU A 123 1.65 7.07 4.99
N PRO A 124 2.03 6.02 4.25
CA PRO A 124 1.44 5.73 2.96
C PRO A 124 0.05 5.10 3.15
N VAL A 125 -0.86 5.39 2.22
CA VAL A 125 -2.11 4.64 2.11
C VAL A 125 -1.84 3.38 1.29
N LEU A 126 -2.04 2.20 1.89
CA LEU A 126 -1.79 0.88 1.29
C LEU A 126 -3.05 0.29 0.68
N ALA A 127 -4.18 0.48 1.34
CA ALA A 127 -5.46 -0.09 0.99
C ALA A 127 -6.60 0.72 1.64
N LYS A 128 -7.84 0.39 1.29
CA LYS A 128 -9.04 0.88 1.97
C LYS A 128 -9.55 -0.19 2.93
N ALA A 129 -9.72 0.15 4.20
CA ALA A 129 -10.31 -0.73 5.20
C ALA A 129 -11.76 -0.33 5.50
N SER A 130 -12.68 -1.29 5.59
CA SER A 130 -14.07 -1.06 5.98
C SER A 130 -14.57 -2.12 6.94
N ILE A 131 -15.56 -1.78 7.77
CA ILE A 131 -16.16 -2.71 8.73
C ILE A 131 -17.41 -3.33 8.13
N ASN A 132 -17.46 -4.65 8.11
CA ASN A 132 -18.66 -5.40 7.82
C ASN A 132 -19.52 -5.49 9.11
N THR A 133 -20.60 -4.71 9.14
CA THR A 133 -21.48 -4.62 10.31
C THR A 133 -22.26 -5.89 10.60
N GLU A 134 -22.42 -6.80 9.63
CA GLU A 134 -23.10 -8.08 9.83
C GLU A 134 -22.20 -9.09 10.54
N ALA A 135 -20.90 -9.06 10.26
CA ALA A 135 -19.91 -9.96 10.86
C ALA A 135 -19.33 -9.41 12.19
N CYS A 136 -19.36 -8.09 12.40
CA CYS A 136 -18.73 -7.44 13.53
C CYS A 136 -19.51 -7.64 14.84
N LEU A 137 -18.90 -8.29 15.85
CA LEU A 137 -19.57 -8.62 17.13
C LEU A 137 -20.25 -7.43 17.81
N PRO A 138 -19.66 -6.23 17.93
CA PRO A 138 -20.30 -5.08 18.56
C PRO A 138 -21.56 -4.58 17.86
N PHE A 139 -21.78 -4.94 16.59
CA PHE A 139 -23.02 -4.64 15.87
C PHE A 139 -24.12 -5.67 16.14
N SER A 140 -23.74 -6.88 16.58
CA SER A 140 -24.64 -7.98 16.90
C SER A 140 -24.92 -8.16 18.40
N GLY A 141 -24.27 -7.38 19.27
CA GLY A 141 -24.58 -7.29 20.70
C GLY A 141 -23.39 -7.43 21.65
N PRO A 142 -22.48 -8.42 21.48
CA PRO A 142 -21.33 -8.59 22.36
C PRO A 142 -20.31 -7.45 22.21
N GLU A 143 -19.78 -6.96 23.34
CA GLU A 143 -18.65 -6.05 23.32
C GLU A 143 -17.39 -6.76 22.79
N CYS A 144 -16.66 -6.08 21.90
CA CYS A 144 -15.40 -6.57 21.35
C CYS A 144 -14.53 -5.38 20.97
N GLY A 145 -13.30 -5.35 21.49
CA GLY A 145 -12.30 -4.31 21.22
C GLY A 145 -11.04 -4.83 20.54
N ALA A 146 -11.02 -6.08 20.06
CA ALA A 146 -9.80 -6.77 19.60
C ALA A 146 -9.02 -5.99 18.52
N CYS A 147 -9.73 -5.23 17.67
CA CYS A 147 -9.11 -4.43 16.62
C CYS A 147 -8.54 -3.08 17.09
N ILE A 148 -8.94 -2.56 18.26
CA ILE A 148 -8.60 -1.20 18.71
C ILE A 148 -7.12 -1.09 19.04
N ASP A 149 -6.62 -1.94 19.92
CA ASP A 149 -5.25 -1.84 20.46
C ASP A 149 -4.15 -2.15 19.43
N CYS A 150 -4.51 -2.79 18.32
CA CYS A 150 -3.57 -3.13 17.26
C CYS A 150 -3.43 -2.03 16.19
N CYS A 151 -4.25 -0.97 16.23
CA CYS A 151 -4.15 0.11 15.26
C CYS A 151 -2.92 0.98 15.56
N PRO A 152 -1.92 1.07 14.65
CA PRO A 152 -0.71 1.84 14.90
C PRO A 152 -0.88 3.33 14.55
N VAL A 153 -2.07 3.75 14.10
CA VAL A 153 -2.35 5.12 13.66
C VAL A 153 -3.38 5.75 14.58
N ASP A 154 -2.94 6.72 15.37
CA ASP A 154 -3.77 7.42 16.34
C ASP A 154 -5.02 8.03 15.66
N GLY A 155 -6.19 7.73 16.22
CA GLY A 155 -7.48 8.23 15.73
C GLY A 155 -8.01 7.56 14.46
N ALA A 156 -7.23 6.72 13.77
CA ALA A 156 -7.70 6.06 12.54
C ALA A 156 -8.78 4.98 12.79
N LEU A 157 -8.76 4.38 13.98
CA LEU A 157 -9.76 3.42 14.42
C LEU A 157 -10.17 3.76 15.85
N THR A 158 -11.46 4.07 16.05
CA THR A 158 -12.03 4.49 17.33
C THR A 158 -13.28 3.68 17.65
N LEU A 159 -13.84 3.89 18.85
CA LEU A 159 -15.13 3.31 19.24
C LEU A 159 -16.17 4.43 19.36
N ASP A 160 -17.31 4.24 18.72
CA ASP A 160 -18.53 5.02 18.95
C ASP A 160 -19.60 4.09 19.54
N MET A 161 -20.03 4.36 20.77
CA MET A 161 -20.96 3.50 21.53
C MET A 161 -20.57 2.01 21.46
N ALA A 162 -19.29 1.72 21.77
CA ALA A 162 -18.66 0.38 21.70
C ALA A 162 -18.57 -0.25 20.30
N LYS A 163 -18.98 0.45 19.23
CA LYS A 163 -18.86 -0.01 17.84
C LYS A 163 -17.61 0.58 17.19
N PRO A 164 -16.78 -0.22 16.52
CA PRO A 164 -15.60 0.29 15.84
C PRO A 164 -15.98 1.22 14.68
N VAL A 165 -15.23 2.31 14.52
CA VAL A 165 -15.35 3.30 13.44
C VAL A 165 -13.98 3.58 12.86
N ILE A 166 -13.83 3.47 11.54
CA ILE A 166 -12.58 3.76 10.83
C ILE A 166 -12.67 5.15 10.20
N ASP A 167 -11.77 6.05 10.60
CA ASP A 167 -11.56 7.32 9.91
C ASP A 167 -10.71 7.11 8.66
N GLN A 168 -11.33 7.25 7.48
CA GLN A 168 -10.67 7.04 6.19
C GLN A 168 -9.61 8.10 5.85
N ALA A 169 -9.64 9.27 6.51
CA ALA A 169 -8.63 10.30 6.31
C ALA A 169 -7.30 9.97 7.00
N LEU A 170 -7.36 9.18 8.07
CA LEU A 170 -6.20 8.76 8.87
C LEU A 170 -5.78 7.32 8.56
N CYS A 171 -6.72 6.44 8.19
CA CYS A 171 -6.45 5.04 7.97
C CYS A 171 -5.49 4.81 6.80
N THR A 172 -4.42 4.06 7.07
CA THR A 172 -3.44 3.65 6.06
C THR A 172 -3.81 2.35 5.36
N GLY A 173 -4.87 1.65 5.80
CA GLY A 173 -5.24 0.34 5.28
C GLY A 173 -4.23 -0.76 5.57
N CYS A 174 -3.46 -0.66 6.65
CA CYS A 174 -2.41 -1.63 7.00
C CYS A 174 -2.93 -3.03 7.39
N ALA A 175 -4.23 -3.19 7.63
CA ALA A 175 -4.89 -4.45 7.94
C ALA A 175 -4.51 -5.16 9.26
N LEU A 176 -3.77 -4.52 10.17
CA LEU A 176 -3.54 -5.08 11.52
C LEU A 176 -4.85 -5.32 12.29
N CYS A 177 -5.80 -4.39 12.16
CA CYS A 177 -7.15 -4.52 12.72
C CYS A 177 -7.88 -5.76 12.19
N ARG A 178 -7.69 -6.08 10.90
CA ARG A 178 -8.25 -7.28 10.28
C ARG A 178 -7.57 -8.53 10.81
N GLU A 179 -6.24 -8.55 10.90
CA GLU A 179 -5.49 -9.68 11.44
C GLU A 179 -5.97 -10.02 12.87
N ALA A 180 -6.09 -9.01 13.72
CA ALA A 180 -6.54 -9.12 15.11
C ALA A 180 -8.03 -9.49 15.28
N CYS A 181 -8.85 -9.35 14.22
CA CYS A 181 -10.28 -9.64 14.29
C CYS A 181 -10.53 -11.12 14.60
N ILE A 182 -11.32 -11.41 15.64
CA ILE A 182 -11.55 -12.78 16.13
C ILE A 182 -12.68 -13.53 15.41
N THR A 183 -13.41 -12.86 14.50
CA THR A 183 -14.56 -13.46 13.82
C THR A 183 -14.14 -14.20 12.55
N GLU A 184 -14.94 -15.20 12.18
CA GLU A 184 -14.84 -15.89 10.90
C GLU A 184 -16.23 -15.90 10.23
N PRO A 185 -16.44 -15.20 9.09
CA PRO A 185 -15.45 -14.39 8.36
C PRO A 185 -14.98 -13.17 9.16
N LYS A 186 -13.80 -12.66 8.81
CA LYS A 186 -13.22 -11.45 9.40
C LYS A 186 -14.15 -10.26 9.15
N ALA A 187 -14.45 -9.49 10.19
CA ALA A 187 -15.37 -8.35 10.11
C ALA A 187 -14.77 -7.07 9.52
N ILE A 188 -13.51 -7.10 9.09
CA ILE A 188 -12.84 -5.97 8.45
C ILE A 188 -12.45 -6.40 7.03
N ASP A 189 -12.99 -5.69 6.06
CA ASP A 189 -12.70 -5.87 4.65
C ASP A 189 -11.54 -4.96 4.23
N ILE A 190 -10.76 -5.45 3.27
CA ILE A 190 -9.62 -4.72 2.68
C ILE A 190 -9.81 -4.69 1.17
N ALA A 191 -9.79 -3.49 0.60
CA ALA A 191 -9.88 -3.25 -0.83
C ALA A 191 -8.69 -2.43 -1.34
N SER A 192 -8.34 -2.61 -2.62
CA SER A 192 -7.37 -1.74 -3.29
C SER A 192 -7.88 -0.31 -3.44
N LEU A 193 -6.96 0.62 -3.70
CA LEU A 193 -7.21 2.06 -3.87
C LEU A 193 -7.81 2.40 -5.24
#